data_AF-A0A6N9BZN2-F1
#
_entry.id   AF-A0A6N9BZN2-F1
#
_cell.length_a   1.000
_cell.length_b   1.000
_cell.length_c   1.000
_cell.angle_alpha   90.00
_cell.angle_beta   90.00
_cell.angle_gamma   90.00
#
_symmetry.space_group_name_H-M   'P 1'
#
loop_
_entity.id
_entity.type
_entity.pdbx_description
1 polymer ?
#
loop_
_entity_poly.entity_id
_entity_poly.type
_entity_poly.pdbx_seq_one_letter_code
_entity_poly.pdbx_strand_id
1 'polypeptide(L)'
;PPPPHPPPPTPEHELGEAGQRAGRDGTAFIVVNPGAFTHTSVALRDAFLAVALPFIEVHLSNVHAREEFRRHSYLSDAARGVICGLGAAGYEYALLAAMAAQEE
;
A
#
# COMPACT_ATOMS: atom_id res chain seq x y z
N PRO A 1 14.51 -33.94 -15.89
CA PRO A 1 13.96 -32.68 -16.45
C PRO A 1 14.12 -31.59 -15.38
N PRO A 2 14.57 -30.38 -15.72
CA PRO A 2 14.46 -29.27 -14.78
C PRO A 2 12.97 -29.08 -14.43
N PRO A 3 12.63 -28.67 -13.20
CA PRO A 3 11.25 -28.34 -12.86
C PRO A 3 10.76 -27.24 -13.82
N PRO A 4 9.47 -27.24 -14.20
CA PRO A 4 8.90 -26.16 -15.00
C PRO A 4 9.16 -24.82 -14.30
N HIS A 5 9.48 -23.79 -15.08
CA HIS A 5 9.63 -22.44 -14.54
C HIS A 5 8.37 -22.08 -13.74
N PRO A 6 8.51 -21.54 -12.52
CA PRO A 6 7.36 -21.10 -11.75
C PRO A 6 6.60 -20.04 -12.56
N PRO A 7 5.25 -19.99 -12.44
CA PRO A 7 4.47 -18.95 -13.07
C PRO A 7 4.96 -17.56 -12.60
N PRO A 8 4.80 -16.51 -13.43
CA PRO A 8 5.14 -15.16 -13.00
C PRO A 8 4.37 -14.79 -11.73
N PRO A 9 4.96 -13.99 -10.83
CA PRO A 9 4.31 -13.58 -9.60
C PRO A 9 3.01 -12.83 -9.89
N THR A 10 2.01 -12.97 -9.02
CA THR A 10 0.77 -12.20 -9.12
C THR A 10 1.03 -10.74 -8.76
N PRO A 11 0.21 -9.77 -9.23
CA PRO A 11 0.37 -8.36 -8.83
C PRO A 11 0.34 -8.13 -7.31
N GLU A 12 -0.43 -8.95 -6.58
CA GLU A 12 -0.46 -8.95 -5.11
C GLU A 12 0.88 -9.39 -4.52
N HIS A 13 1.45 -10.48 -5.06
CA HIS A 13 2.77 -10.97 -4.63
C HIS A 13 3.86 -9.95 -4.93
N GLU A 14 3.86 -9.34 -6.12
CA GLU A 14 4.81 -8.29 -6.51
C GLU A 14 4.76 -7.11 -5.54
N LEU A 15 3.56 -6.68 -5.13
CA LEU A 15 3.39 -5.57 -4.20
C LEU A 15 3.85 -5.91 -2.78
N GLY A 16 3.54 -7.11 -2.29
CA GLY A 16 4.05 -7.59 -0.99
C GLY A 16 5.57 -7.72 -0.96
N GLU A 17 6.15 -8.27 -2.02
CA GLU A 17 7.60 -8.36 -2.23
C GLU A 17 8.27 -6.97 -2.30
N ALA A 18 7.61 -5.99 -2.94
CA ALA A 18 8.10 -4.61 -2.99
C ALA A 18 8.13 -3.98 -1.58
N GLY A 19 7.07 -4.18 -0.78
CA GLY A 19 7.04 -3.76 0.61
C GLY A 19 8.16 -4.40 1.43
N GLN A 20 8.37 -5.71 1.29
CA GLN A 20 9.45 -6.42 2.00
C GLN A 20 10.85 -5.97 1.60
N ARG A 21 11.05 -5.63 0.32
CA ARG A 21 12.32 -5.04 -0.14
C ARG A 21 12.55 -3.65 0.44
N ALA A 22 11.52 -2.82 0.53
CA ALA A 22 11.60 -1.48 1.12
C ALA A 22 12.16 -1.53 2.57
N GLY A 23 11.75 -2.53 3.35
CA GLY A 23 12.30 -2.74 4.70
C GLY A 23 13.80 -3.06 4.77
N ARG A 24 14.46 -3.32 3.64
CA ARG A 24 15.87 -3.76 3.57
C ARG A 24 16.76 -2.88 2.69
N ASP A 25 16.21 -1.90 1.98
CA ASP A 25 16.95 -1.10 0.98
C ASP A 25 17.17 0.37 1.40
N GLY A 26 16.83 0.72 2.64
CA GLY A 26 16.96 2.08 3.15
C GLY A 26 15.75 2.97 2.85
N THR A 27 14.65 2.40 2.35
CA THR A 27 13.38 3.11 2.26
C THR A 27 12.92 3.55 3.64
N ALA A 28 12.59 4.84 3.77
CA ALA A 28 12.16 5.42 5.04
C ALA A 28 10.63 5.55 5.16
N PHE A 29 9.91 5.58 4.05
CA PHE A 29 8.46 5.79 4.02
C PHE A 29 7.84 5.17 2.77
N ILE A 30 6.62 4.64 2.87
CA ILE A 30 5.91 4.06 1.73
C ILE A 30 4.63 4.86 1.40
N VAL A 31 4.43 5.19 0.13
CA VAL A 31 3.14 5.68 -0.38
C VAL A 31 2.56 4.57 -1.26
N VAL A 32 1.38 4.07 -0.90
CA VAL A 32 0.80 2.88 -1.56
C VAL A 32 -0.65 3.12 -1.96
N ASN A 33 -0.99 2.68 -3.17
CA ASN A 33 -2.37 2.52 -3.60
C ASN A 33 -2.66 1.03 -3.82
N PRO A 34 -3.25 0.35 -2.83
CA PRO A 34 -3.56 -1.08 -2.90
C PRO A 34 -4.70 -1.42 -3.87
N GLY A 35 -5.38 -0.43 -4.46
CA GLY A 35 -6.46 -0.63 -5.41
C GLY A 35 -7.56 -1.55 -4.86
N ALA A 36 -7.93 -2.59 -5.62
CA ALA A 36 -8.91 -3.57 -5.17
C ALA A 36 -8.41 -4.47 -4.03
N PHE A 37 -7.09 -4.65 -3.88
CA PHE A 37 -6.51 -5.53 -2.86
C PHE A 37 -6.70 -5.00 -1.43
N THR A 38 -6.98 -3.71 -1.29
CA THR A 38 -7.26 -3.11 0.02
C THR A 38 -8.48 -3.75 0.71
N HIS A 39 -9.41 -4.31 -0.09
CA HIS A 39 -10.64 -4.91 0.42
C HIS A 39 -10.58 -6.43 0.55
N THR A 40 -9.49 -7.08 0.12
CA THR A 40 -9.44 -8.55 -0.02
C THR A 40 -8.16 -9.19 0.48
N SER A 41 -7.04 -8.46 0.59
CA SER A 41 -5.73 -9.06 0.87
C SER A 41 -5.27 -8.84 2.30
N VAL A 42 -5.46 -9.85 3.14
CA VAL A 42 -4.80 -9.95 4.46
C VAL A 42 -3.30 -10.19 4.31
N ALA A 43 -2.88 -10.92 3.27
CA ALA A 43 -1.47 -11.19 3.00
C ALA A 43 -0.66 -9.90 2.75
N LEU A 44 -1.25 -8.93 2.05
CA LEU A 44 -0.61 -7.64 1.81
C LEU A 44 -0.50 -6.82 3.11
N ARG A 45 -1.54 -6.84 3.96
CA ARG A 45 -1.50 -6.23 5.29
C ARG A 45 -0.35 -6.80 6.12
N ASP A 46 -0.24 -8.12 6.18
CA ASP A 46 0.80 -8.79 6.97
C ASP A 46 2.20 -8.48 6.43
N ALA A 47 2.36 -8.41 5.10
CA ALA A 47 3.63 -8.02 4.48
C ALA A 47 4.06 -6.60 4.86
N PHE A 48 3.12 -5.64 4.87
CA PHE A 48 3.42 -4.25 5.25
C PHE A 48 3.63 -4.10 6.77
N LEU A 49 2.87 -4.82 7.60
CA LEU A 49 3.08 -4.83 9.04
C LEU A 49 4.42 -5.44 9.44
N ALA A 50 4.86 -6.51 8.75
CA ALA A 50 6.15 -7.15 9.01
C ALA A 50 7.35 -6.24 8.70
N VAL A 51 7.17 -5.27 7.79
CA VAL A 51 8.21 -4.33 7.37
C VAL A 51 8.40 -3.18 8.36
N ALA A 52 7.38 -2.88 9.18
CA ALA A 52 7.40 -1.83 10.20
C ALA A 52 7.79 -0.43 9.68
N LEU A 53 7.67 -0.16 8.38
CA LEU A 53 7.85 1.16 7.79
C LEU A 53 6.54 1.97 7.86
N PRO A 54 6.62 3.27 8.14
CA PRO A 54 5.45 4.13 8.08
C PRO A 54 4.96 4.23 6.63
N PHE A 55 3.63 4.22 6.45
CA PHE A 55 3.04 4.34 5.12
C PHE A 55 1.76 5.16 5.09
N ILE A 56 1.46 5.73 3.92
CA ILE A 56 0.20 6.42 3.60
C ILE A 56 -0.52 5.64 2.49
N GLU A 57 -1.80 5.39 2.71
CA GLU A 57 -2.68 4.77 1.73
C GLU A 57 -3.33 5.85 0.84
N VAL A 58 -3.28 5.65 -0.48
CA VAL A 58 -3.84 6.58 -1.47
C VAL A 58 -4.87 5.87 -2.34
N HIS A 59 -6.04 6.50 -2.50
CA HIS A 59 -7.08 6.09 -3.43
C HIS A 59 -7.43 7.20 -4.40
N LEU A 60 -7.35 6.92 -5.70
CA LEU A 60 -7.71 7.88 -6.75
C LEU A 60 -9.17 8.34 -6.63
N SER A 61 -10.08 7.42 -6.32
CA SER A 61 -11.52 7.68 -6.16
C SER A 61 -11.92 7.78 -4.69
N ASN A 62 -13.05 8.45 -4.41
CA ASN A 62 -13.61 8.47 -3.06
C ASN A 62 -14.19 7.09 -2.71
N VAL A 63 -13.47 6.32 -1.91
CA VAL A 63 -13.87 4.96 -1.49
C VAL A 63 -15.10 4.95 -0.60
N HIS A 64 -15.37 6.03 0.14
CA HIS A 64 -16.53 6.15 1.02
C HIS A 64 -17.84 6.40 0.25
N ALA A 65 -17.76 6.96 -0.94
CA ALA A 65 -18.92 7.16 -1.83
C ALA A 65 -19.32 5.89 -2.60
N ARG A 66 -18.60 4.79 -2.41
CA ARG A 66 -18.76 3.53 -3.14
C ARG A 66 -19.53 2.48 -2.33
N GLU A 67 -19.69 1.32 -2.96
CA GLU A 67 -20.34 0.14 -2.39
C GLU A 67 -19.74 -0.22 -1.02
N GLU A 68 -20.55 -0.76 -0.11
CA GLU A 68 -20.17 -0.95 1.30
C GLU A 68 -18.89 -1.78 1.50
N PHE A 69 -18.69 -2.79 0.66
CA PHE A 69 -17.48 -3.62 0.66
C PHE A 69 -16.21 -2.86 0.24
N ARG A 70 -16.34 -1.70 -0.42
CA ARG A 70 -15.22 -0.81 -0.78
C ARG A 70 -14.94 0.27 0.27
N ARG A 71 -15.73 0.33 1.34
CA ARG A 71 -15.50 1.31 2.42
C ARG A 71 -14.54 0.78 3.49
N HIS A 72 -14.25 -0.51 3.49
CA HIS A 72 -13.38 -1.15 4.47
C HIS A 72 -12.04 -1.56 3.85
N SER A 73 -10.95 -0.95 4.30
CA SER A 73 -9.58 -1.32 3.90
C SER A 73 -8.91 -2.06 5.05
N TYR A 74 -8.24 -3.18 4.73
CA TYR A 74 -7.41 -3.93 5.67
C TYR A 74 -6.07 -3.25 5.97
N LEU A 75 -5.73 -2.17 5.26
CA LEU A 75 -4.48 -1.43 5.42
C LEU A 75 -4.69 -0.12 6.18
N SER A 76 -5.88 0.45 6.16
CA SER A 76 -6.17 1.76 6.73
C SER A 76 -5.98 1.83 8.25
N ASP A 77 -6.12 0.71 8.98
CA ASP A 77 -5.88 0.66 10.43
C ASP A 77 -4.38 0.76 10.79
N ALA A 78 -3.51 0.30 9.89
CA ALA A 78 -2.07 0.32 10.06
C ALA A 78 -1.40 1.54 9.41
N ALA A 79 -2.10 2.25 8.52
CA ALA A 79 -1.58 3.41 7.81
C ALA A 79 -1.43 4.63 8.76
N ARG A 80 -0.39 5.45 8.54
CA ARG A 80 -0.25 6.75 9.22
C ARG A 80 -1.32 7.75 8.78
N GLY A 81 -1.85 7.57 7.57
CA GLY A 81 -2.96 8.34 7.03
C GLY A 81 -3.51 7.73 5.74
N VAL A 82 -4.72 8.15 5.39
CA VAL A 82 -5.43 7.72 4.17
C VAL A 82 -5.88 8.95 3.40
N ILE A 83 -5.57 9.00 2.11
CA ILE A 83 -6.00 10.06 1.18
C ILE A 83 -6.86 9.43 0.09
N CYS A 84 -8.11 9.87 -0.05
CA CYS A 84 -9.01 9.33 -1.06
C CYS A 84 -9.79 10.40 -1.82
N GLY A 85 -10.12 10.13 -3.09
CA GLY A 85 -11.03 10.96 -3.88
C GLY A 85 -10.43 12.22 -4.50
N LEU A 86 -9.10 12.38 -4.43
CA LEU A 86 -8.40 13.54 -4.97
C LEU A 86 -7.66 13.24 -6.29
N GLY A 87 -7.94 12.08 -6.91
CA GLY A 87 -7.23 11.65 -8.12
C GLY A 87 -5.72 11.58 -7.92
N ALA A 88 -4.96 11.96 -8.94
CA ALA A 88 -3.50 11.92 -8.92
C ALA A 88 -2.88 12.86 -7.87
N ALA A 89 -3.54 13.99 -7.55
CA ALA A 89 -3.06 14.94 -6.54
C ALA A 89 -2.94 14.31 -5.15
N GLY A 90 -3.68 13.21 -4.87
CA GLY A 90 -3.53 12.46 -3.64
C GLY A 90 -2.12 11.91 -3.41
N TYR A 91 -1.39 11.57 -4.48
CA TYR A 91 0.01 11.14 -4.37
C TYR A 91 0.95 12.29 -4.01
N GLU A 92 0.71 13.49 -4.54
CA GLU A 92 1.51 14.66 -4.20
C GLU A 92 1.35 15.01 -2.71
N TYR A 93 0.11 15.01 -2.20
CA TYR A 93 -0.13 15.24 -0.78
C TYR A 93 0.47 14.14 0.11
N ALA A 94 0.38 12.88 -0.30
CA ALA A 94 1.01 11.78 0.43
C ALA A 94 2.54 11.92 0.48
N LEU A 95 3.17 12.35 -0.62
CA LEU A 95 4.61 12.58 -0.67
C LEU A 95 5.03 13.75 0.22
N LEU A 96 4.30 14.87 0.17
CA LEU A 96 4.55 16.02 1.06
C LEU A 96 4.43 15.64 2.53
N ALA A 97 3.40 14.87 2.89
CA ALA A 97 3.21 14.38 4.25
C ALA A 97 4.33 13.41 4.67
N ALA A 98 4.76 12.51 3.78
CA ALA A 98 5.87 11.61 4.03
C ALA A 98 7.17 12.37 4.30
N MET A 99 7.50 13.36 3.47
CA MET A 99 8.70 14.19 3.63
C MET A 99 8.68 14.97 4.94
N ALA A 100 7.57 15.61 5.29
CA ALA A 100 7.42 16.33 6.55
C ALA A 100 7.58 15.42 7.77
N ALA A 101 7.07 14.18 7.68
CA ALA A 101 7.18 13.20 8.77
C ALA A 101 8.61 12.66 8.99
N GLN A 102 9.56 12.92 8.07
CA GLN A 102 10.97 12.56 8.25
C GLN A 102 11.79 13.64 8.98
N GLU A 103 11.21 14.82 9.18
CA GLU A 103 11.87 15.95 9.86
C GLU A 103 11.53 16.01 11.37
N GLU A 104 10.63 15.14 11.84
CA GLU A 104 10.24 14.95 13.25
C GLU A 104 11.12 13.91 13.96
#